data_AF-A0A3L6JD83-F1
#
_entry.id   AF-A0A3L6JD83-F1
#
_cell.length_a   1.000
_cell.length_b   1.000
_cell.length_c   1.000
_cell.angle_alpha   90.00
_cell.angle_beta   90.00
_cell.angle_gamma   90.00
#
_symmetry.space_group_name_H-M   'P 1'
#
loop_
_entity.id
_entity.type
_entity.pdbx_description
1 polymer ?
#
loop_
_entity_poly.entity_id
_entity_poly.type
_entity_poly.pdbx_seq_one_letter_code
_entity_poly.pdbx_strand_id
1 'polypeptide(L)'
;MRIKAVLRDDKILHMPPGSAERIRATAEKNYDRLVNLGSLLKVMGLGDEDRIKMLQSFSGERIHIWLAKESDQHLVCFSKNVTLQEEDFVGYQWQ
;
A
#
# COMPACT_ATOMS: atom_id res chain seq x y z
N MET A 1 -13.38 11.36 -2.78
CA MET A 1 -12.40 10.29 -2.49
C MET A 1 -12.95 9.27 -1.49
N ARG A 2 -12.92 7.95 -1.78
CA ARG A 2 -13.46 6.92 -0.86
C ARG A 2 -12.35 6.01 -0.37
N ILE A 3 -11.92 6.19 0.89
CA ILE A 3 -10.95 5.31 1.54
C ILE A 3 -11.55 3.90 1.65
N LYS A 4 -10.90 2.92 1.02
CA LYS A 4 -11.34 1.53 1.00
C LYS A 4 -10.72 0.78 2.19
N ALA A 5 -11.45 -0.23 2.68
CA ALA A 5 -10.88 -1.19 3.62
C ALA A 5 -9.76 -2.00 2.95
N VAL A 6 -8.69 -2.26 3.71
CA VAL A 6 -7.60 -3.14 3.30
C VAL A 6 -8.14 -4.56 3.16
N LEU A 7 -7.95 -5.14 1.98
CA LEU A 7 -8.25 -6.55 1.75
C LEU A 7 -7.21 -7.42 2.45
N ARG A 8 -7.70 -8.41 3.19
CA ARG A 8 -6.92 -9.41 3.92
C ARG A 8 -7.14 -10.76 3.28
N ASP A 9 -6.11 -11.59 3.28
CA ASP A 9 -6.16 -12.95 2.74
C ASP A 9 -5.48 -13.88 3.73
N ASP A 10 -6.13 -14.99 4.07
CA ASP A 10 -5.62 -15.94 5.04
C ASP A 10 -4.26 -16.50 4.61
N LYS A 11 -4.05 -16.73 3.31
CA LYS A 11 -2.76 -17.20 2.78
C LYS A 11 -1.64 -16.17 3.00
N ILE A 12 -1.96 -14.88 2.86
CA ILE A 12 -1.01 -13.78 3.12
C ILE A 12 -0.65 -13.71 4.60
N LEU A 13 -1.61 -13.96 5.49
CA LEU A 13 -1.37 -13.92 6.94
C LEU A 13 -0.47 -15.05 7.45
N HIS A 14 -0.46 -16.20 6.75
CA HIS A 14 0.44 -17.32 7.02
C HIS A 14 1.87 -17.11 6.49
N MET A 15 2.11 -16.11 5.63
CA MET A 15 3.46 -15.77 5.19
C MET A 15 4.27 -15.12 6.33
N PRO A 16 5.61 -15.27 6.35
CA PRO A 16 6.44 -14.68 7.40
C PRO A 16 6.22 -13.15 7.50
N PRO A 17 5.96 -12.61 8.71
CA PRO A 17 5.73 -11.18 8.92
C PRO A 17 6.89 -10.33 8.38
N GLY A 18 6.55 -9.28 7.63
CA GLY A 18 7.54 -8.34 7.07
C GLY A 18 8.47 -8.93 6.01
N SER A 19 8.17 -10.14 5.50
CA SER A 19 8.87 -10.73 4.35
C SER A 19 8.50 -10.02 3.06
N ALA A 20 9.43 -10.01 2.10
CA ALA A 20 9.20 -9.40 0.79
C ALA A 20 8.01 -10.06 0.05
N GLU A 21 7.83 -11.36 0.20
CA GLU A 21 6.69 -12.11 -0.34
C GLU A 21 5.36 -11.58 0.22
N ARG A 22 5.25 -11.47 1.54
CA ARG A 22 4.04 -10.97 2.21
C ARG A 22 3.74 -9.52 1.84
N ILE A 23 4.77 -8.67 1.78
CA ILE A 23 4.65 -7.26 1.39
C ILE A 23 4.07 -7.17 -0.04
N ARG A 24 4.66 -7.89 -0.99
CA ARG A 24 4.19 -7.92 -2.38
C ARG A 24 2.77 -8.45 -2.49
N ALA A 25 2.50 -9.64 -1.94
CA ALA A 25 1.17 -10.24 -2.01
C ALA A 25 0.09 -9.32 -1.40
N THR A 26 0.41 -8.61 -0.30
CA THR A 26 -0.49 -7.64 0.31
C THR A 26 -0.77 -6.45 -0.61
N ALA A 27 0.27 -5.87 -1.23
CA ALA A 27 0.11 -4.76 -2.16
C ALA A 27 -0.67 -5.18 -3.41
N GLU A 28 -0.35 -6.34 -3.98
CA GLU A 28 -1.03 -6.85 -5.18
C GLU A 28 -2.53 -7.07 -4.95
N LYS A 29 -2.89 -7.62 -3.80
CA LYS A 29 -4.30 -7.78 -3.40
C LYS A 29 -5.03 -6.44 -3.28
N ASN A 30 -4.30 -5.35 -3.06
CA ASN A 30 -4.84 -4.02 -2.82
C ASN A 30 -4.53 -3.02 -3.95
N TYR A 31 -4.14 -3.48 -5.15
CA TYR A 31 -3.96 -2.58 -6.30
C TYR A 31 -5.22 -1.76 -6.61
N ASP A 32 -5.01 -0.52 -7.03
CA ASP A 32 -6.04 0.46 -7.41
C ASP A 32 -7.06 0.74 -6.30
N ARG A 33 -6.62 0.52 -5.05
CA ARG A 33 -7.38 0.84 -3.84
C ARG A 33 -6.60 1.85 -3.03
N LEU A 34 -7.20 3.02 -2.85
CA LEU A 34 -6.74 3.94 -1.84
C LEU A 34 -7.13 3.41 -0.46
N VAL A 35 -6.13 3.03 0.34
CA VAL A 35 -6.33 2.40 1.64
C VAL A 35 -5.51 3.11 2.72
N ASN A 36 -5.88 2.90 3.98
CA ASN A 36 -5.11 3.37 5.12
C ASN A 36 -3.76 2.64 5.22
N LEU A 37 -2.67 3.39 5.25
CA LEU A 37 -1.30 2.87 5.26
C LEU A 37 -1.01 2.03 6.51
N GLY A 38 -1.34 2.52 7.71
CA GLY A 38 -1.09 1.78 8.96
C GLY A 38 -1.84 0.45 9.01
N SER A 39 -3.07 0.42 8.49
CA SER A 39 -3.84 -0.83 8.35
C SER A 39 -3.19 -1.80 7.37
N LEU A 40 -2.61 -1.28 6.28
CA LEU A 40 -1.92 -2.08 5.28
C LEU A 40 -0.61 -2.66 5.83
N LEU A 41 0.20 -1.84 6.54
CA LEU A 41 1.44 -2.26 7.18
C LEU A 41 1.20 -3.40 8.18
N LYS A 42 0.12 -3.33 8.97
CA LYS A 42 -0.28 -4.43 9.86
C LYS A 42 -0.53 -5.74 9.11
N VAL A 43 -1.17 -5.70 7.95
CA VAL A 43 -1.38 -6.90 7.10
C VAL A 43 -0.06 -7.42 6.56
N MET A 44 0.88 -6.53 6.22
CA MET A 44 2.24 -6.89 5.82
C MET A 44 3.10 -7.45 6.97
N GLY A 45 2.66 -7.31 8.22
CA GLY A 45 3.45 -7.66 9.40
C GLY A 45 4.56 -6.65 9.69
N LEU A 46 4.28 -5.37 9.43
CA LEU A 46 5.19 -4.23 9.57
C LEU A 46 4.62 -3.19 10.56
N GLY A 47 5.50 -2.44 11.21
CA GLY A 47 5.17 -1.24 11.99
C GLY A 47 5.20 0.04 11.15
N ASP A 48 4.81 1.17 11.74
CA ASP A 48 4.83 2.48 11.08
C ASP A 48 6.27 2.97 10.82
N GLU A 49 7.21 2.51 11.64
CA GLU A 49 8.67 2.68 11.48
C GLU A 49 9.22 1.96 10.25
N ASP A 50 8.57 0.87 9.81
CA ASP A 50 8.99 0.06 8.67
C ASP A 50 8.47 0.57 7.32
N ARG A 51 7.79 1.73 7.28
CA ARG A 51 7.25 2.30 6.04
C ARG A 51 8.27 2.43 4.92
N ILE A 52 9.53 2.74 5.26
CA ILE A 52 10.62 2.84 4.28
C ILE A 52 10.98 1.45 3.74
N LYS A 53 11.02 0.42 4.60
CA LYS A 53 11.26 -0.97 4.19
C LYS A 53 10.18 -1.47 3.23
N MET A 54 8.92 -1.08 3.46
CA MET A 54 7.82 -1.36 2.54
C MET A 54 8.10 -0.73 1.17
N LEU A 55 8.41 0.56 1.09
CA LEU A 55 8.70 1.23 -0.18
C LEU A 55 9.91 0.62 -0.90
N GLN A 56 10.98 0.33 -0.15
CA GLN A 56 12.18 -0.32 -0.69
C GLN A 56 11.91 -1.70 -1.28
N SER A 57 10.91 -2.42 -0.76
CA SER A 57 10.54 -3.75 -1.28
C SER A 57 10.01 -3.72 -2.71
N PHE A 58 9.57 -2.54 -3.19
CA PHE A 58 9.08 -2.30 -4.54
C PHE A 58 10.07 -1.51 -5.40
N SER A 59 11.28 -1.25 -4.91
CA SER A 59 12.29 -0.51 -5.67
C SER A 59 12.68 -1.28 -6.92
N GLY A 60 12.58 -0.63 -8.08
CA GLY A 60 12.87 -1.24 -9.38
C GLY A 60 11.69 -2.02 -9.99
N GLU A 61 10.56 -2.11 -9.31
CA GLU A 61 9.33 -2.68 -9.86
C GLU A 61 8.54 -1.63 -10.65
N ARG A 62 7.81 -2.05 -11.69
CA ARG A 62 6.91 -1.17 -12.46
C ARG A 62 5.59 -0.99 -11.72
N ILE A 63 5.63 -0.35 -10.55
CA ILE A 63 4.48 -0.09 -9.69
C ILE A 63 4.50 1.38 -9.32
N HIS A 64 3.39 2.07 -9.57
CA HIS A 64 3.18 3.43 -9.10
C HIS A 64 2.71 3.43 -7.66
N ILE A 65 3.41 4.15 -6.79
CA ILE A 65 3.06 4.24 -5.36
C ILE A 65 2.67 5.67 -5.04
N TRP A 66 1.40 5.86 -4.69
CA TRP A 66 0.84 7.15 -4.34
C TRP A 66 0.61 7.24 -2.84
N LEU A 67 1.07 8.33 -2.25
CA LEU A 67 0.97 8.61 -0.83
C LEU A 67 0.14 9.88 -0.63
N ALA A 68 -0.81 9.85 0.30
CA ALA A 68 -1.58 11.04 0.65
C ALA A 68 -1.81 11.11 2.16
N LYS A 69 -2.25 12.29 2.61
CA LYS A 69 -2.71 12.51 3.97
C LYS A 69 -4.09 13.13 3.91
N GLU A 70 -5.06 12.47 4.52
CA GLU A 70 -6.44 12.95 4.64
C GLU A 70 -6.77 13.07 6.12
N SER A 71 -6.93 14.30 6.61
CA SER A 71 -7.01 14.58 8.05
C SER A 71 -5.84 13.94 8.81
N ASP A 72 -6.10 13.02 9.75
CA ASP A 72 -5.07 12.31 10.51
C ASP A 72 -4.67 10.94 9.93
N GLN A 73 -5.18 10.59 8.75
CA GLN A 73 -4.91 9.30 8.12
C GLN A 73 -3.83 9.41 7.04
N HIS A 74 -2.82 8.54 7.15
CA HIS A 74 -1.90 8.27 6.05
C HIS A 74 -2.54 7.27 5.10
N LEU A 75 -2.57 7.62 3.81
CA LEU A 75 -3.16 6.81 2.76
C LEU A 75 -2.09 6.36 1.76
N VAL A 76 -2.29 5.19 1.19
CA VAL A 76 -1.45 4.64 0.13
C VAL A 76 -2.31 4.00 -0.95
N CYS A 77 -1.90 4.15 -2.20
CA CYS A 77 -2.42 3.40 -3.32
C CYS A 77 -1.26 2.85 -4.14
N PHE A 78 -1.35 1.57 -4.49
CA PHE A 78 -0.46 0.93 -5.45
C PHE A 78 -1.21 0.83 -6.77
N SER A 79 -0.58 1.13 -7.89
CA SER A 79 -1.18 0.95 -9.21
C SER A 79 -0.15 0.46 -10.23
N LYS A 80 -0.61 -0.29 -11.23
CA LYS A 80 0.18 -0.56 -12.44
C LYS A 80 -0.05 0.49 -13.53
N ASN A 81 -1.02 1.37 -13.33
CA ASN A 81 -1.33 2.46 -14.24
C ASN A 81 -0.77 3.78 -13.70
N VAL A 82 -0.32 4.65 -14.61
CA VAL A 82 0.25 5.95 -14.26
C VAL A 82 -0.79 6.87 -13.60
N THR A 83 -2.07 6.71 -13.94
CA THR A 83 -3.12 7.61 -13.49
C THR A 83 -4.07 6.90 -12.53
N LEU A 84 -4.24 7.47 -11.33
CA LEU A 84 -5.27 7.04 -10.40
C LEU A 84 -6.64 7.44 -10.95
N GLN A 85 -7.61 6.52 -10.90
CA GLN A 85 -8.98 6.75 -11.39
C GLN A 85 -9.85 7.58 -10.42
N GLU A 86 -9.28 8.19 -9.37
CA GLU A 86 -10.03 9.06 -8.46
C GLU A 86 -9.76 10.54 -8.81
N GLU A 87 -10.76 11.18 -9.43
CA GLU A 87 -10.70 12.56 -9.95
C GLU A 87 -10.31 13.63 -8.90
N ASP A 88 -10.50 13.34 -7.61
CA ASP A 88 -10.21 14.26 -6.49
C ASP A 88 -8.96 13.87 -5.67
N PHE A 89 -8.19 12.87 -6.09
CA PHE A 89 -7.05 12.43 -5.30
C PHE A 89 -5.87 13.42 -5.41
N VAL A 90 -5.56 14.10 -4.31
CA VAL A 90 -4.35 14.91 -4.17
C VAL A 90 -3.32 14.15 -3.34
N GLY A 91 -2.25 13.70 -3.97
CA GLY A 91 -1.18 12.95 -3.31
C GLY A 91 0.17 13.10 -4.00
N TYR A 92 1.20 12.62 -3.32
CA TYR A 92 2.56 12.55 -3.83
C TYR A 92 2.83 11.16 -4.42
N GLN A 93 3.29 11.11 -5.66
CA GLN A 93 3.80 9.87 -6.26
C GLN A 93 5.25 9.65 -5.85
N TRP A 94 5.55 8.53 -5.20
CA TRP A 94 6.90 8.17 -4.80
C TRP A 94 7.73 7.56 -5.94
N GLN A 95 7.12 6.64 -6.71
CA GLN A 95 7.67 6.07 -7.95
C GLN A 95 6.53 5.82 -8.94
#